data_AF-A0A0C3AR68-F1
#
_entry.id   AF-A0A0C3AR68-F1
#
_cell.length_a   1.000
_cell.length_b   1.000
_cell.length_c   1.000
_cell.angle_alpha   90.00
_cell.angle_beta   90.00
_cell.angle_gamma   90.00
#
_symmetry.space_group_name_H-M   'P 1'
#
loop_
_entity.id
_entity.type
_entity.pdbx_description
1 polymer ?
#
loop_
_entity_poly.entity_id
_entity_poly.type
_entity_poly.pdbx_seq_one_letter_code
_entity_poly.pdbx_strand_id
1 'polypeptide(L)' 'MLCLVEPYITYGRPNLRSVCELIYKRGYGKINKQCIPLTNNASLSRRLGNMISSPLKTSFTKSLLLAQTSSRYVFQ' A
#
# COMPACT_ATOMS: atom_id res chain seq x y z
N MET A 1 -22.57 -3.05 -13.75
CA MET A 1 -22.34 -3.10 -12.28
C MET A 1 -22.32 -1.70 -11.67
N LEU A 2 -21.60 -0.71 -12.22
CA LEU A 2 -21.54 0.64 -11.63
C LEU A 2 -22.79 1.51 -11.90
N CYS A 3 -23.46 1.38 -13.05
CA CYS A 3 -24.61 2.24 -13.42
C CYS A 3 -25.80 2.23 -12.45
N LEU A 4 -26.02 1.13 -11.71
CA LEU A 4 -27.08 1.05 -10.70
C LEU A 4 -26.74 1.82 -9.41
N VAL A 5 -25.45 2.06 -9.15
CA VAL A 5 -24.93 2.64 -7.91
C VAL A 5 -24.40 4.06 -8.11
N GLU A 6 -24.37 4.54 -9.36
CA GLU A 6 -23.99 5.91 -9.74
C GLU A 6 -24.63 7.03 -8.89
N PRO A 7 -25.92 6.99 -8.50
CA PRO A 7 -26.49 8.08 -7.70
C PRO A 7 -25.98 8.11 -6.24
N TYR A 8 -25.30 7.06 -5.77
CA TYR A 8 -24.88 6.92 -4.38
C TYR A 8 -23.37 7.06 -4.16
N ILE A 9 -22.56 6.98 -5.22
CA ILE A 9 -21.09 6.91 -5.10
C ILE A 9 -20.45 7.79 -6.16
N THR A 10 -19.44 8.56 -5.76
CA THR A 10 -18.54 9.24 -6.68
C THR A 10 -17.29 8.40 -6.94
N TYR A 11 -16.90 8.27 -8.20
CA TYR A 11 -15.66 7.59 -8.58
C TYR A 11 -14.95 8.35 -9.71
N GLY A 12 -13.65 8.14 -9.82
CA GLY A 12 -12.80 8.79 -10.81
C GLY A 12 -11.43 8.13 -10.89
N ARG A 13 -10.61 8.57 -11.84
CA ARG A 13 -9.25 8.05 -12.00
C ARG A 13 -8.35 8.55 -10.88
N PRO A 14 -7.70 7.68 -10.10
CA PRO A 14 -6.83 8.11 -9.02
C PRO A 14 -5.44 8.57 -9.54
N ASN A 15 -4.81 9.48 -8.79
CA ASN A 15 -3.41 9.88 -8.98
C ASN A 15 -2.48 9.05 -8.07
N LEU A 16 -1.24 8.80 -8.51
CA LEU A 16 -0.25 8.02 -7.75
C LEU A 16 -0.01 8.60 -6.35
N ARG A 17 0.09 9.92 -6.22
CA ARG A 17 0.26 10.59 -4.92
C ARG A 17 -0.90 10.27 -3.96
N SER A 18 -2.13 10.41 -4.45
CA SER A 18 -3.35 10.14 -3.68
C SER A 18 -3.43 8.67 -3.26
N VAL A 19 -3.05 7.75 -4.16
CA VAL A 19 -3.01 6.31 -3.87
C VAL A 19 -1.99 6.00 -2.78
N CYS A 20 -0.77 6.52 -2.90
CA CYS A 20 0.26 6.33 -1.89
C CYS A 20 -0.19 6.87 -0.52
N GLU A 21 -0.67 8.11 -0.46
CA GLU A 21 -1.13 8.74 0.79
C GLU A 21 -2.28 7.93 1.45
N LEU A 22 -3.19 7.37 0.67
CA LEU A 22 -4.26 6.51 1.17
C LEU A 22 -3.74 5.19 1.73
N ILE A 23 -2.79 4.54 1.04
CA ILE A 23 -2.18 3.29 1.51
C ILE A 23 -1.45 3.52 2.83
N TYR A 24 -0.73 4.63 2.97
CA TYR A 24 -0.01 4.92 4.22
C TYR A 24 -0.94 5.30 5.38
N LYS A 25 -1.96 6.13 5.14
CA LYS A 25 -2.85 6.63 6.21
C LYS A 25 -3.98 5.66 6.58
N ARG A 26 -4.47 4.89 5.60
CA ARG A 26 -5.69 4.06 5.70
C ARG A 26 -5.46 2.63 5.22
N GLY A 27 -4.22 2.22 4.98
CA GLY A 27 -3.92 0.87 4.51
C GLY A 27 -4.10 -0.18 5.59
N TYR A 28 -4.99 -1.13 5.34
CA TYR A 28 -5.18 -2.32 6.15
C TYR A 28 -4.98 -3.57 5.29
N GLY A 29 -4.30 -4.56 5.86
CA GLY A 29 -4.17 -5.88 5.28
C GLY A 29 -5.22 -6.82 5.89
N LYS A 30 -5.92 -7.59 5.04
CA LYS A 30 -6.79 -8.67 5.50
C LYS A 30 -5.95 -9.92 5.76
N ILE A 31 -5.75 -10.23 7.03
CA ILE A 31 -4.89 -11.30 7.50
C ILE A 31 -5.74 -12.23 8.36
N ASN A 32 -5.90 -13.49 7.94
CA ASN A 32 -6.67 -14.49 8.70
C ASN A 32 -8.08 -13.97 9.08
N LYS A 33 -8.74 -13.29 8.12
CA LYS A 33 -10.04 -12.61 8.28
C LYS A 33 -10.05 -11.40 9.24
N GLN A 34 -8.90 -11.01 9.80
CA GLN A 34 -8.74 -9.83 10.64
C GLN A 34 -8.18 -8.64 9.82
N CYS A 35 -8.58 -7.42 10.20
CA CYS A 35 -8.04 -6.19 9.63
C CYS A 35 -6.83 -5.74 10.44
N ILE A 36 -5.64 -5.86 9.86
CA ILE A 36 -4.38 -5.51 10.53
C ILE A 36 -3.78 -4.28 9.83
N PRO A 37 -3.40 -3.22 10.54
CA PRO A 37 -2.79 -2.04 9.94
C PRO A 37 -1.44 -2.39 9.29
N LEU A 38 -1.14 -1.74 8.16
CA LEU A 38 0.11 -1.96 7.42
C LEU A 38 1.29 -1.23 8.08
N THR A 39 1.82 -1.80 9.16
CA THR A 39 2.92 -1.19 9.93
C THR A 39 4.32 -1.62 9.44
N ASN A 40 4.50 -2.90 9.09
CA ASN A 40 5.82 -3.47 8.82
C ASN A 40 5.88 -4.25 7.50
N ASN A 41 6.89 -3.94 6.70
CA ASN A 41 7.12 -4.56 5.38
C ASN A 41 7.40 -6.06 5.44
N ALA A 42 7.98 -6.57 6.54
CA ALA A 42 8.24 -8.00 6.71
C ALA A 42 6.96 -8.85 6.69
N SER A 43 5.87 -8.34 7.28
CA SER A 43 4.58 -9.02 7.30
C SER A 43 3.89 -9.04 5.93
N LEU A 44 4.10 -7.98 5.14
CA LEU A 44 3.64 -7.86 3.76
C LEU A 44 4.40 -8.81 2.83
N SER A 45 5.73 -8.80 2.89
CA SER A 45 6.59 -9.64 2.05
C SER A 45 6.33 -11.13 2.25
N ARG A 46 6.11 -11.58 3.50
CA ARG A 46 5.78 -12.97 3.82
C ARG A 46 4.47 -13.42 3.18
N ARG A 47 3.49 -12.53 3.03
CA ARG A 47 2.16 -12.86 2.51
C ARG A 47 2.03 -12.69 1.01
N LEU A 48 2.77 -11.74 0.44
CA LEU A 48 2.70 -11.37 -0.98
C LEU A 48 3.84 -11.97 -1.82
N GLY A 49 4.66 -12.85 -1.23
CA GLY A 49 5.93 -13.34 -1.80
C GLY A 49 5.86 -13.85 -3.24
N ASN A 50 4.74 -14.42 -3.67
CA ASN A 50 4.57 -14.92 -5.04
C ASN A 50 4.18 -13.84 -6.06
N MET A 51 3.65 -12.69 -5.64
CA MET A 51 3.26 -11.59 -6.54
C MET A 51 4.34 -10.51 -6.72
N ILE A 52 5.27 -10.40 -5.77
CA ILE A 52 6.28 -9.32 -5.73
C ILE A 52 7.59 -9.72 -6.46
N SER A 53 7.81 -11.01 -6.73
CA SER A 53 9.04 -11.53 -7.36
C SER A 53 9.14 -11.31 -8.88
N SER A 54 8.16 -10.70 -9.54
CA SER A 54 8.30 -10.33 -10.96
C SER A 54 9.28 -9.15 -11.13
N PRO A 55 10.30 -9.23 -12.00
CA PRO A 55 11.39 -8.26 -12.10
C PRO A 55 10.97 -6.83 -12.53
N LEU A 56 9.71 -6.64 -12.95
CA LEU A 56 9.20 -5.37 -13.50
C LEU A 56 8.48 -4.47 -12.46
N LYS A 57 8.35 -4.88 -11.19
CA LYS A 57 7.65 -4.07 -10.14
C LYS A 57 8.55 -3.65 -8.96
N THR A 58 9.83 -3.44 -9.20
CA THR A 58 10.83 -3.04 -8.18
C THR A 58 10.80 -1.54 -7.81
N SER A 59 9.96 -0.73 -8.45
CA SER A 59 9.87 0.72 -8.22
C SER A 59 8.94 1.13 -7.08
N PHE A 60 7.93 0.32 -6.74
CA PHE A 60 6.98 0.63 -5.65
C PHE A 60 7.49 0.22 -4.26
N THR A 61 8.31 -0.83 -4.19
CA THR A 61 8.89 -1.32 -2.92
C THR A 61 10.15 -0.56 -2.53
N LYS A 62 10.93 -0.06 -3.50
CA LYS A 62 12.12 0.78 -3.26
C LYS A 62 11.78 2.13 -2.62
N SER A 63 10.71 2.80 -3.05
CA SER A 63 10.29 4.10 -2.48
C SER A 63 9.79 3.97 -1.04
N LEU A 64 9.07 2.87 -0.74
CA LEU A 64 8.64 2.48 0.60
C LEU A 64 9.82 2.18 1.54
N LEU A 65 10.86 1.50 1.05
CA LEU A 65 12.07 1.19 1.83
C LEU A 65 12.96 2.42 2.08
N LEU A 66 13.16 3.28 1.08
CA LEU A 66 13.94 4.52 1.21
C LEU A 66 13.31 5.54 2.18
N ALA A 67 11.98 5.59 2.24
CA ALA A 67 11.26 6.47 3.17
C ALA A 67 11.42 6.03 4.64
N GLN A 68 11.54 4.73 4.91
CA GLN A 68 11.73 4.20 6.26
C GLN A 68 13.18 4.28 6.75
N THR A 69 14.16 4.27 5.85
CA THR A 69 15.59 4.39 6.21
C THR A 69 16.01 5.81 6.54
N SER A 70 15.33 6.84 6.05
CA SER A 70 15.72 8.24 6.29
C SER A 70 15.29 8.78 7.67
N SER A 71 14.20 8.26 8.27
CA SER A 71 13.75 8.67 9.61
C SER A 71 14.59 8.10 10.76
N ARG A 72 15.53 7.17 10.50
CA ARG A 72 16.46 6.64 11.52
C ARG A 72 17.81 7.37 11.59
N TYR A 73 18.08 8.32 10.70
CA TYR A 73 19.35 9.08 10.66
C TYR A 73 19.26 10.51 11.22
N VAL A 74 18.12 10.93 11.79
CA VAL A 74 17.96 12.28 12.38
C VAL A 74 17.98 12.25 13.92
N PHE A 75 18.25 11.10 14.54
CA PHE A 75 18.42 10.94 15.99
C PHE A 75 19.67 10.09 16.34
N GLN A 76 20.79 10.40 15.69
CA GLN A 76 22.14 10.16 16.18
C GLN A 76 22.98 11.40 15.95
#